data_AF-A0A9D2LQT4-F1
#
_entry.id   AF-A0A9D2LQT4-F1
#
_cell.length_a   1.000
_cell.length_b   1.000
_cell.length_c   1.000
_cell.angle_alpha   90.00
_cell.angle_beta   90.00
_cell.angle_gamma   90.00
#
_symmetry.space_group_name_H-M   'P 1'
#
loop_
_entity.id
_entity.type
_entity.pdbx_description
1 polymer ?
#
loop_
_entity_poly.entity_id
_entity_poly.type
_entity_poly.pdbx_seq_one_letter_code
_entity_poly.pdbx_strand_id
1 'polypeptide(L)'
;DDSYNYYKNKGRWYETYDWNQIYQVIQNDLAQEAEMTELRFASQDSYDLAVQELVQGSLIQEAVQNSTAVAPGQSFSWQTYYGGSDCLIIILWQ
;
A
#
# COMPACT_ATOMS: atom_id res chain seq x y z
N ASP A 1 19.12 -16.79 -4.00
CA ASP A 1 17.97 -17.16 -4.84
C ASP A 1 16.73 -16.71 -4.11
N ASP A 2 16.08 -15.66 -4.61
CA ASP A 2 14.90 -15.03 -3.98
C ASP A 2 13.59 -15.66 -4.46
N SER A 3 13.65 -16.76 -5.22
CA SER A 3 12.50 -17.41 -5.88
C SER A 3 11.37 -17.83 -4.94
N TYR A 4 11.62 -17.96 -3.64
CA TYR A 4 10.60 -18.27 -2.62
C TYR A 4 10.07 -17.04 -1.86
N ASN A 5 10.60 -15.84 -2.11
CA ASN A 5 10.15 -14.63 -1.44
C ASN A 5 8.85 -14.13 -2.09
N TYR A 6 7.73 -14.41 -1.42
CA TYR A 6 6.39 -14.03 -1.84
C TYR A 6 6.28 -12.56 -2.25
N TYR A 7 6.78 -11.63 -1.44
CA TYR A 7 6.68 -10.20 -1.70
C TYR A 7 7.52 -9.75 -2.89
N LYS A 8 8.74 -10.31 -3.05
CA LYS A 8 9.56 -10.03 -4.24
C LYS A 8 8.88 -10.53 -5.50
N ASN A 9 8.33 -11.75 -5.48
CA ASN A 9 7.62 -12.33 -6.61
C ASN A 9 6.34 -11.58 -6.99
N LYS A 10 5.68 -10.94 -6.01
CA LYS A 10 4.49 -10.11 -6.21
C LYS A 10 4.80 -8.65 -6.54
N GLY A 11 6.08 -8.25 -6.60
CA GLY A 11 6.48 -6.85 -6.79
C GLY A 11 6.04 -5.94 -5.63
N ARG A 12 5.89 -6.51 -4.42
CA ARG A 12 5.47 -5.82 -3.19
C ARG A 12 6.60 -5.66 -2.19
N TRP A 13 7.83 -5.95 -2.61
CA TRP A 13 9.05 -5.74 -1.84
C TRP A 13 9.74 -4.46 -2.30
N TYR A 14 9.95 -3.52 -1.38
CA TYR A 14 10.51 -2.21 -1.66
C TYR A 14 11.82 -2.02 -0.90
N GLU A 15 12.91 -1.75 -1.64
CA GLU A 15 14.22 -1.45 -1.05
C GLU A 15 14.22 -0.09 -0.36
N THR A 16 13.53 0.89 -0.95
CA THR A 16 13.33 2.24 -0.43
C THR A 16 11.87 2.65 -0.56
N TYR A 17 11.41 3.55 0.30
CA TYR A 17 10.11 4.19 0.12
C TYR A 17 10.15 5.17 -1.06
N ASP A 18 9.19 5.02 -1.99
CA ASP A 18 8.94 5.96 -3.09
C ASP A 18 7.44 6.27 -3.15
N TRP A 19 7.07 7.51 -2.86
CA TRP A 19 5.68 7.96 -2.80
C TRP A 19 4.91 7.66 -4.09
N ASN A 20 5.51 7.95 -5.26
CA ASN A 20 4.83 7.78 -6.55
C ASN A 20 4.63 6.30 -6.88
N GLN A 21 5.62 5.46 -6.58
CA GLN A 21 5.52 4.01 -6.77
C GLN A 21 4.38 3.44 -5.90
N ILE A 22 4.35 3.78 -4.62
CA ILE A 22 3.32 3.29 -3.69
C ILE A 22 1.92 3.80 -4.08
N TYR A 23 1.82 5.08 -4.46
CA TYR A 23 0.58 5.66 -4.97
C TYR A 23 0.04 4.88 -6.18
N GLN A 24 0.89 4.59 -7.16
CA GLN A 24 0.49 3.82 -8.36
C GLN A 24 0.07 2.39 -8.02
N VAL A 25 0.74 1.75 -7.06
CA VAL A 25 0.37 0.42 -6.61
C VAL A 25 -1.03 0.42 -6.00
N ILE A 26 -1.33 1.39 -5.14
CA ILE A 26 -2.67 1.54 -4.54
C ILE A 26 -3.72 1.83 -5.63
N GLN A 27 -3.45 2.75 -6.56
CA GLN A 27 -4.35 3.02 -7.70
C GLN A 27 -4.69 1.74 -8.47
N ASN A 28 -3.68 0.93 -8.77
CA ASN A 28 -3.84 -0.30 -9.54
C ASN A 28 -4.64 -1.35 -8.78
N ASP A 29 -4.43 -1.48 -7.47
CA ASP A 29 -5.19 -2.42 -6.63
C ASP A 29 -6.66 -2.00 -6.52
N LEU A 30 -6.93 -0.71 -6.32
CA LEU A 30 -8.29 -0.18 -6.31
C LEU A 30 -8.99 -0.41 -7.66
N ALA A 31 -8.31 -0.11 -8.79
CA ALA A 31 -8.87 -0.32 -10.12
C ALA A 31 -9.14 -1.79 -10.47
N GLN A 32 -8.43 -2.72 -9.83
CA GLN A 32 -8.61 -4.16 -9.98
C GLN A 32 -9.56 -4.75 -8.93
N GLU A 33 -10.18 -3.91 -8.09
CA GLU A 33 -11.06 -4.33 -6.99
C GLU A 33 -10.38 -5.35 -6.07
N ALA A 34 -9.07 -5.16 -5.82
CA ALA A 34 -8.32 -6.02 -4.92
C ALA A 34 -8.85 -5.90 -3.48
N GLU A 35 -8.90 -7.02 -2.76
CA GLU A 35 -9.32 -7.04 -1.36
C GLU A 35 -8.35 -6.28 -0.45
N MET A 36 -7.05 -6.34 -0.77
CA MET A 36 -6.01 -5.68 0.03
C MET A 36 -4.80 -5.27 -0.80
N THR A 37 -4.05 -4.31 -0.27
CA THR A 37 -2.73 -3.90 -0.72
C THR A 37 -1.69 -4.27 0.34
N GLU A 38 -0.71 -5.09 -0.04
CA GLU A 38 0.43 -5.45 0.82
C GLU A 38 1.69 -4.71 0.39
N LEU A 39 2.42 -4.11 1.35
CA LEU A 39 3.66 -3.38 1.11
C LEU A 39 4.74 -3.82 2.11
N ARG A 40 5.76 -4.52 1.61
CA ARG A 40 6.90 -5.02 2.41
C ARG A 40 8.13 -4.19 2.14
N PHE A 41 8.76 -3.65 3.18
CA PHE A 41 9.97 -2.85 3.06
C PHE A 41 11.20 -3.63 3.53
N ALA A 42 12.34 -3.38 2.88
CA ALA A 42 13.60 -4.04 3.19
C ALA A 42 14.27 -3.52 4.47
N SER A 43 13.93 -2.30 4.91
CA SER A 43 14.53 -1.62 6.06
C SER A 43 13.49 -0.94 6.94
N GLN A 44 13.81 -0.79 8.23
CA GLN A 44 12.98 -0.08 9.20
C GLN A 44 12.81 1.40 8.81
N ASP A 45 13.88 2.07 8.36
CA ASP A 45 13.82 3.48 7.96
C ASP A 45 12.82 3.71 6.81
N SER A 46 12.84 2.84 5.80
CA SER A 46 11.89 2.95 4.67
C SER A 46 10.46 2.63 5.11
N TYR A 47 10.30 1.65 5.99
CA TYR A 47 9.02 1.32 6.57
C TYR A 47 8.44 2.46 7.41
N ASP A 48 9.24 3.12 8.25
CA ASP A 48 8.79 4.22 9.11
C ASP A 48 8.32 5.42 8.27
N LEU A 49 9.05 5.74 7.19
CA LEU A 49 8.63 6.75 6.21
C LEU A 49 7.29 6.36 5.56
N ALA A 50 7.14 5.09 5.16
CA ALA A 50 5.90 4.61 4.57
C ALA A 50 4.72 4.70 5.55
N VAL A 51 4.92 4.34 6.83
CA VAL A 51 3.89 4.47 7.88
C VAL A 51 3.50 5.94 8.05
N GLN A 52 4.48 6.85 8.11
CA GLN A 52 4.21 8.27 8.23
C GLN A 52 3.33 8.77 7.08
N GLU A 53 3.68 8.45 5.84
CA GLU A 53 2.97 8.95 4.66
C GLU A 53 1.61 8.28 4.42
N LEU A 54 1.49 6.97 4.71
CA LEU A 54 0.27 6.19 4.47
C LEU A 54 -0.77 6.33 5.59
N VAL A 55 -0.33 6.36 6.85
CA VAL A 55 -1.23 6.34 8.01
C VAL A 55 -1.47 7.74 8.56
N GLN A 56 -0.41 8.55 8.62
CA GLN A 56 -0.47 9.89 9.21
C GLN A 56 -0.57 10.99 8.14
N GLY A 57 -0.14 10.68 6.92
CA GLY A 57 -0.23 11.53 5.73
C GLY A 57 -1.50 11.30 4.92
N SER A 58 -1.50 11.83 3.71
CA SER A 58 -2.66 11.86 2.81
C SER A 58 -2.62 10.82 1.69
N LEU A 59 -1.57 10.00 1.58
CA LEU A 59 -1.34 9.17 0.38
C LEU A 59 -2.52 8.26 0.06
N ILE A 60 -3.03 7.50 1.04
CA ILE A 60 -4.17 6.60 0.83
C ILE A 60 -5.42 7.40 0.44
N GLN A 61 -5.66 8.52 1.12
CA GLN A 61 -6.81 9.37 0.86
C GLN A 61 -6.77 9.95 -0.57
N GLU A 62 -5.62 10.48 -0.99
CA GLU A 62 -5.41 11.00 -2.33
C GLU A 62 -5.59 9.93 -3.39
N ALA A 63 -5.07 8.73 -3.15
CA ALA A 63 -5.27 7.60 -4.06
C ALA A 63 -6.76 7.25 -4.17
N VAL A 64 -7.48 7.07 -3.05
CA VAL A 64 -8.91 6.75 -3.09
C VAL A 64 -9.72 7.84 -3.82
N GLN A 65 -9.43 9.11 -3.56
CA GLN A 65 -10.14 10.24 -4.18
C GLN A 65 -9.90 10.34 -5.69
N ASN A 66 -8.70 10.00 -6.16
CA ASN A 66 -8.33 10.05 -7.57
C ASN A 66 -8.61 8.73 -8.31
N SER A 67 -9.05 7.69 -7.61
CA SER A 67 -9.33 6.39 -8.20
C SER A 67 -10.56 6.43 -9.08
N THR A 68 -10.49 5.80 -10.26
CA THR A 68 -11.64 5.57 -11.13
C THR A 68 -12.52 4.41 -10.67
N ALA A 69 -12.12 3.69 -9.61
CA ALA A 69 -12.87 2.54 -9.08
C ALA A 69 -14.13 2.96 -8.31
N VAL A 70 -14.23 4.23 -7.88
CA VAL A 70 -15.38 4.70 -7.10
C VAL A 70 -16.49 5.16 -8.04
N ALA A 71 -17.61 4.43 -8.08
CA ALA A 71 -18.78 4.92 -8.79
C ALA A 71 -19.38 6.16 -8.07
N PRO A 72 -20.06 7.07 -8.80
CA PRO A 72 -20.72 8.21 -8.18
C PRO A 72 -21.67 7.78 -7.05
N GLY A 73 -21.40 8.23 -5.82
CA GLY A 73 -22.18 7.89 -4.63
C GLY A 73 -21.70 6.68 -3.84
N GLN A 74 -20.66 5.98 -4.28
CA GLN A 74 -19.94 5.01 -3.44
C GLN A 74 -18.88 5.71 -2.57
N SER A 75 -18.67 5.16 -1.38
CA SER A 75 -17.58 5.54 -0.49
C SER A 75 -16.66 4.34 -0.31
N PHE A 76 -15.36 4.51 -0.53
CA PHE A 76 -14.37 3.53 -0.09
C PHE A 76 -14.03 3.78 1.37
N SER A 77 -13.97 2.70 2.13
CA SER A 77 -13.40 2.67 3.46
C SER A 77 -12.18 1.76 3.46
N TRP A 78 -11.26 1.98 4.40
CA TRP A 78 -10.09 1.13 4.53
C TRP A 78 -9.64 1.02 5.98
N GLN A 79 -8.90 -0.04 6.26
CA GLN A 79 -8.20 -0.24 7.52
C GLN A 79 -6.73 -0.57 7.24
N THR A 80 -5.82 0.14 7.91
CA THR A 80 -4.38 -0.07 7.77
C THR A 80 -3.83 -0.82 8.97
N TYR A 81 -3.17 -1.95 8.72
CA TYR A 81 -2.44 -2.74 9.71
C TYR A 81 -0.94 -2.50 9.57
N TYR A 82 -0.30 -2.09 10.66
CA TYR A 82 1.11 -1.74 10.76
C TYR A 82 1.58 -1.93 12.22
N GLY A 83 2.88 -2.03 12.44
CA GLY A 83 3.51 -2.08 13.77
C GLY A 83 4.21 -3.40 14.10
N GLY A 84 4.30 -4.35 13.15
CA GLY A 84 5.05 -5.58 13.29
C GLY A 84 6.56 -5.39 13.15
N SER A 85 7.36 -6.35 13.65
CA SER A 85 8.83 -6.37 13.48
C SER A 85 9.27 -6.74 12.06
N ASP A 86 8.33 -6.80 11.14
CA ASP A 86 8.51 -7.36 9.81
C ASP A 86 8.43 -6.27 8.73
N CYS A 87 8.32 -4.98 9.06
CA CYS A 87 8.31 -3.92 8.03
C CYS A 87 7.22 -4.12 6.96
N LEU A 88 6.06 -4.68 7.36
CA LEU A 88 4.90 -4.93 6.52
C LEU A 88 3.77 -3.96 6.84
N ILE A 89 3.17 -3.39 5.80
CA ILE A 89 1.94 -2.61 5.87
C ILE A 89 0.89 -3.32 5.04
N ILE A 90 -0.31 -3.50 5.59
CA ILE A 90 -1.47 -4.05 4.89
C ILE A 90 -2.58 -3.02 4.92
N ILE A 91 -3.14 -2.68 3.75
CA ILE A 91 -4.34 -1.87 3.62
C ILE A 91 -5.46 -2.78 3.16
N LEU A 92 -6.49 -2.94 3.99
CA LEU A 92 -7.69 -3.71 3.67
C LEU A 92 -8.76 -2.76 3.13
N TRP A 93 -9.30 -3.05 1.94
CA TRP A 93 -10.29 -2.21 1.25
C TRP A 93 -11.73 -2.70 1.54
N GLN A 94 -12.67 -1.77 1.77
CA GLN A 94 -14.05 -2.04 2.20
C GLN A 94 -15.08 -1.12 1.52
#